data_AF-A0A7S0YH78-F1
#
_entry.id   AF-A0A7S0YH78-F1
#
_cell.length_a   1.000
_cell.length_b   1.000
_cell.length_c   1.000
_cell.angle_alpha   90.00
_cell.angle_beta   90.00
_cell.angle_gamma   90.00
#
_symmetry.space_group_name_H-M   'P 1'
#
loop_
_entity.id
_entity.type
_entity.pdbx_description
1 polymer ?
#
loop_
_entity_poly.entity_id
_entity_poly.type
_entity_poly.pdbx_seq_one_letter_code
_entity_poly.pdbx_strand_id
1 'polypeptide(L)'
;RLGEVVWGVRHWAFGVWFVFAVTLGLFPGISIARMTSQSPDPDRWFGLCLACVFNGGDLLGRAAAGRAPGSLSVRSLTLLAALRLLLCPLWVKLASSPLSFGGRHDAVAYAAMALTSLSNGFLASVAMMRAPGEFNEAGLKEKSSTVMVVAMTAGLASGSVLAVPLSGYVHP
;
A
#
# COMPACT_ATOMS: atom_id res chain seq x y z
N ARG A 1 12.34 28.42 -4.37
CA ARG A 1 11.78 27.62 -5.48
C ARG A 1 11.59 26.14 -5.11
N LEU A 2 12.61 25.37 -4.69
CA LEU A 2 12.37 23.97 -4.25
C LEU A 2 11.51 23.86 -2.99
N GLY A 3 11.76 24.70 -1.98
CA GLY A 3 10.95 24.69 -0.74
C GLY A 3 9.47 24.98 -0.96
N GLU A 4 9.13 25.81 -1.95
CA GLU A 4 7.75 26.08 -2.35
C GLU A 4 7.09 24.83 -2.97
N VAL A 5 7.81 24.11 -3.82
CA VAL A 5 7.33 22.85 -4.41
C VAL A 5 7.07 21.82 -3.32
N VAL A 6 8.06 21.60 -2.44
CA VAL A 6 7.95 20.65 -1.32
C VAL A 6 6.77 21.02 -0.43
N TRP A 7 6.61 22.31 -0.10
CA TRP A 7 5.49 22.77 0.70
C TRP A 7 4.15 22.54 -0.02
N GLY A 8 4.06 22.85 -1.31
CA GLY A 8 2.84 22.71 -2.10
C GLY A 8 2.33 21.26 -2.16
N VAL A 9 3.22 20.28 -2.33
CA VAL A 9 2.83 18.87 -2.47
C VAL A 9 2.91 18.05 -1.18
N ARG A 10 3.28 18.66 -0.04
CA ARG A 10 3.59 17.94 1.21
C ARG A 10 2.55 16.90 1.63
N HIS A 11 1.27 17.21 1.46
CA HIS A 11 0.18 16.30 1.85
C HIS A 11 0.05 15.12 0.87
N TRP A 12 0.20 15.37 -0.43
CA TRP A 12 0.25 14.32 -1.44
C TRP A 12 1.48 13.42 -1.22
N ALA A 13 2.64 14.03 -0.98
CA ALA A 13 3.90 13.33 -0.71
C ALA A 13 3.81 12.45 0.54
N PHE A 14 3.27 12.99 1.64
CA PHE A 14 3.02 12.24 2.86
C PHE A 14 2.03 11.08 2.62
N GLY A 15 0.94 11.33 1.89
CA GLY A 15 -0.04 10.30 1.57
C GLY A 15 0.58 9.14 0.78
N VAL A 16 1.38 9.42 -0.24
CA VAL A 16 2.09 8.39 -1.03
C VAL A 16 3.12 7.65 -0.19
N TRP A 17 3.95 8.38 0.56
CA TRP A 17 4.91 7.78 1.48
C TRP A 17 4.21 6.80 2.42
N PHE A 18 3.10 7.23 3.03
CA PHE A 18 2.36 6.43 3.99
C PHE A 18 1.70 5.19 3.36
N VAL A 19 1.09 5.35 2.17
CA VAL A 19 0.51 4.24 1.42
C VAL A 19 1.57 3.15 1.19
N PHE A 20 2.75 3.51 0.70
CA PHE A 20 3.82 2.53 0.45
C PHE A 20 4.44 1.98 1.74
N ALA A 21 4.60 2.81 2.78
CA ALA A 21 5.13 2.36 4.07
C ALA A 21 4.23 1.30 4.71
N VAL A 22 2.92 1.52 4.73
CA VAL A 22 1.95 0.54 5.22
C VAL A 22 1.94 -0.70 4.31
N THR A 23 1.87 -0.53 2.99
CA THR A 23 1.83 -1.67 2.06
C THR A 23 3.05 -2.57 2.20
N LEU A 24 4.26 -2.02 2.18
CA LEU A 24 5.48 -2.84 2.30
C LEU A 24 5.71 -3.39 3.72
N GLY A 25 5.19 -2.72 4.75
CA GLY A 25 5.16 -3.27 6.10
C GLY A 25 4.31 -4.55 6.19
N LEU A 26 3.25 -4.65 5.37
CA LEU A 26 2.31 -5.79 5.37
C LEU A 26 2.70 -6.87 4.35
N PHE A 27 3.05 -6.48 3.12
CA PHE A 27 3.42 -7.37 2.01
C PHE A 27 4.81 -7.03 1.44
N PRO A 28 5.72 -8.00 1.24
CA PRO A 28 5.55 -9.43 1.51
C PRO A 28 5.80 -9.81 2.99
N GLY A 29 6.23 -8.84 3.81
CA GLY A 29 6.82 -9.06 5.15
C GLY A 29 5.97 -9.89 6.10
N ILE A 30 4.71 -9.51 6.36
CA ILE A 30 3.81 -10.30 7.22
C ILE A 30 3.11 -11.39 6.40
N SER A 31 2.68 -11.05 5.19
CA SER A 31 1.78 -11.91 4.41
C SER A 31 2.46 -13.18 3.91
N ILE A 32 3.48 -13.08 3.06
CA ILE A 32 4.08 -14.28 2.44
C ILE A 32 5.08 -14.92 3.39
N ALA A 33 5.79 -14.13 4.20
CA ALA A 33 6.84 -14.68 5.04
C ALA A 33 6.32 -15.39 6.31
N ARG A 34 5.08 -15.10 6.75
CA ARG A 34 4.56 -15.61 8.04
C ARG A 34 3.18 -16.26 7.98
N MET A 35 2.38 -16.08 6.93
CA MET A 35 1.08 -16.76 6.85
C MET A 35 1.20 -18.15 6.25
N THR A 36 0.53 -19.11 6.89
CA THR A 36 0.35 -20.47 6.39
C THR A 36 -1.09 -20.67 5.91
N SER A 37 -1.26 -21.41 4.82
CA SER A 37 -2.59 -21.84 4.36
C SER A 37 -3.18 -22.86 5.34
N GLN A 38 -4.52 -22.90 5.43
CA GLN A 38 -5.23 -23.99 6.10
C GLN A 38 -5.57 -25.17 5.17
N SER A 39 -5.24 -25.08 3.87
CA SER A 39 -5.45 -26.16 2.91
C SER A 39 -4.65 -27.41 3.31
N PRO A 40 -5.15 -28.63 3.05
CA PRO A 40 -4.41 -29.88 3.29
C PRO A 40 -3.08 -30.00 2.56
N ASP A 41 -2.85 -29.16 1.54
CA ASP A 41 -1.62 -29.09 0.75
C ASP A 41 -1.04 -27.65 0.84
N PRO A 42 -0.44 -27.28 2.00
CA PRO A 42 -0.41 -25.88 2.44
C PRO A 42 0.66 -24.99 1.79
N ASP A 43 1.70 -25.54 1.14
CA ASP A 43 3.00 -24.84 1.18
C ASP A 43 3.59 -24.38 -0.15
N ARG A 44 2.98 -24.64 -1.32
CA ARG A 44 3.57 -24.20 -2.61
C ARG A 44 2.90 -23.02 -3.29
N TRP A 45 1.57 -22.94 -3.24
CA TRP A 45 0.83 -22.02 -4.11
C TRP A 45 0.24 -20.82 -3.37
N PHE A 46 0.01 -20.90 -2.06
CA PHE A 46 -0.65 -19.83 -1.31
C PHE A 46 0.07 -18.49 -1.41
N GLY A 47 1.39 -18.47 -1.15
CA GLY A 47 2.20 -17.27 -1.28
C GLY A 47 2.24 -16.72 -2.71
N LEU A 48 2.30 -17.60 -3.72
CA LEU A 48 2.24 -17.20 -5.12
C LEU A 48 0.89 -16.59 -5.48
N CYS A 49 -0.22 -17.23 -5.09
CA CYS A 49 -1.56 -16.71 -5.30
C CYS A 49 -1.76 -15.36 -4.62
N LEU A 50 -1.26 -15.17 -3.39
CA LEU A 50 -1.26 -13.87 -2.72
C LEU A 50 -0.46 -12.83 -3.50
N ALA A 51 0.73 -13.18 -4.01
CA ALA A 51 1.51 -12.28 -4.87
C ALA A 51 0.78 -11.93 -6.16
N CYS A 52 0.09 -12.88 -6.79
CA CYS A 52 -0.73 -12.64 -7.98
C CYS A 52 -1.91 -11.70 -7.68
N VAL A 53 -2.62 -11.90 -6.56
CA VAL A 53 -3.69 -11.01 -6.11
C VAL A 53 -3.14 -9.61 -5.79
N PHE A 54 -1.95 -9.52 -5.20
CA PHE A 54 -1.30 -8.24 -4.96
C PHE A 54 -1.01 -7.50 -6.27
N ASN A 55 -0.26 -8.12 -7.19
CA ASN A 55 0.12 -7.47 -8.44
C ASN A 55 -1.10 -7.15 -9.33
N GLY A 56 -2.05 -8.08 -9.43
CA GLY A 56 -3.28 -7.89 -10.19
C GLY A 56 -4.14 -6.76 -9.62
N GLY A 57 -4.37 -6.76 -8.31
CA GLY A 57 -5.12 -5.70 -7.65
C GLY A 57 -4.43 -4.34 -7.73
N ASP A 58 -3.12 -4.27 -7.55
CA ASP A 58 -2.35 -3.02 -7.72
C ASP A 58 -2.50 -2.48 -9.14
N LEU A 59 -2.31 -3.32 -10.16
CA LEU A 59 -2.50 -2.93 -11.55
C LEU A 59 -3.91 -2.42 -11.83
N LEU A 60 -4.94 -3.13 -11.35
CA LEU A 60 -6.33 -2.70 -11.49
C LEU A 60 -6.59 -1.35 -10.81
N GLY A 61 -6.01 -1.14 -9.62
CA GLY A 61 -6.12 0.12 -8.89
C GLY A 61 -5.49 1.28 -9.65
N ARG A 62 -4.29 1.07 -10.22
CA ARG A 62 -3.62 2.06 -11.07
C ARG A 62 -4.43 2.37 -12.33
N ALA A 63 -4.95 1.34 -12.99
CA ALA A 63 -5.79 1.49 -14.18
C ALA A 63 -7.11 2.22 -13.87
N ALA A 64 -7.72 1.98 -12.71
CA ALA A 64 -8.89 2.71 -12.25
C ALA A 64 -8.57 4.18 -11.96
N ALA A 65 -7.45 4.46 -11.29
CA ALA A 65 -6.99 5.82 -11.04
C ALA A 65 -6.76 6.59 -12.35
N GLY A 66 -6.14 5.96 -13.35
CA GLY A 66 -5.91 6.58 -14.66
C GLY A 66 -7.18 6.98 -15.40
N ARG A 67 -8.32 6.31 -15.16
CA ARG A 67 -9.62 6.68 -15.72
C ARG A 67 -10.29 7.85 -14.99
N ALA A 68 -9.91 8.11 -13.74
CA ALA A 68 -10.50 9.16 -12.92
C ALA A 68 -9.43 9.86 -12.05
N PRO A 69 -8.42 10.53 -12.66
CA PRO A 69 -7.30 11.12 -11.92
C PRO A 69 -7.76 12.23 -10.95
N GLY A 70 -8.91 12.87 -11.23
CA GLY A 70 -9.52 13.89 -10.39
C GLY A 70 -10.43 13.39 -9.27
N SER A 71 -10.53 12.06 -9.06
CA SER A 71 -11.54 11.44 -8.19
C SER A 71 -11.39 11.73 -6.70
N LEU A 72 -10.17 11.96 -6.21
CA LEU A 72 -9.93 12.21 -4.78
C LEU A 72 -9.34 13.59 -4.53
N SER A 73 -9.83 14.22 -3.45
CA SER A 73 -9.19 15.38 -2.83
C SER A 73 -7.98 14.94 -1.99
N VAL A 74 -7.08 15.88 -1.68
CA VAL A 74 -5.97 15.68 -0.73
C VAL A 74 -6.47 15.11 0.60
N ARG A 75 -7.58 15.66 1.12
CA ARG A 75 -8.17 15.26 2.41
C ARG A 75 -8.66 13.82 2.36
N SER A 76 -9.40 13.47 1.30
CA SER A 76 -9.90 12.11 1.08
C SER A 76 -8.75 11.12 0.94
N LEU A 77 -7.71 11.47 0.18
CA LEU A 77 -6.54 10.61 0.03
C LEU A 77 -5.81 10.39 1.36
N THR A 78 -5.59 11.44 2.14
CA THR A 78 -4.93 11.35 3.44
C THR A 78 -5.74 10.50 4.42
N LEU A 79 -7.06 10.68 4.45
CA LEU A 79 -7.96 9.87 5.27
C LEU A 79 -7.94 8.40 4.84
N LEU A 80 -8.06 8.11 3.54
CA LEU A 80 -8.03 6.74 3.02
C LEU A 80 -6.66 6.09 3.25
N ALA A 81 -5.57 6.84 3.13
CA ALA A 81 -4.22 6.38 3.48
C ALA A 81 -4.14 6.00 4.97
N ALA A 82 -4.66 6.86 5.86
CA ALA A 82 -4.71 6.58 7.30
C ALA A 82 -5.58 5.36 7.64
N LEU A 83 -6.73 5.19 6.98
CA LEU A 83 -7.61 4.04 7.16
C LEU A 83 -6.94 2.71 6.78
N ARG A 84 -5.87 2.71 5.98
CA ARG A 84 -5.06 1.50 5.73
C ARG A 84 -4.47 0.92 7.01
N LEU A 85 -4.27 1.72 8.06
CA LEU A 85 -3.83 1.21 9.37
C LEU A 85 -4.80 0.20 9.98
N LEU A 86 -6.09 0.27 9.63
CA LEU A 86 -7.08 -0.73 10.07
C LEU A 86 -6.81 -2.12 9.46
N LEU A 87 -6.04 -2.20 8.37
CA LEU A 87 -5.61 -3.46 7.79
C LEU A 87 -4.48 -4.10 8.61
N CYS A 88 -3.65 -3.32 9.28
CA CYS A 88 -2.53 -3.84 10.08
C CYS A 88 -2.94 -4.87 11.14
N PRO A 89 -3.92 -4.62 12.04
CA PRO A 89 -4.34 -5.62 13.01
C PRO A 89 -4.96 -6.86 12.35
N LEU A 90 -5.63 -6.71 11.20
CA LEU A 90 -6.16 -7.84 10.44
C LEU A 90 -5.03 -8.72 9.90
N TRP A 91 -4.00 -8.13 9.29
CA TRP A 91 -2.82 -8.87 8.79
C TRP A 91 -2.06 -9.56 9.92
N VAL A 92 -1.87 -8.90 11.07
CA VAL A 92 -1.25 -9.51 12.25
C VAL A 92 -2.08 -10.69 12.76
N LYS A 93 -3.42 -10.56 12.82
CA LYS A 93 -4.31 -11.63 13.26
C LYS A 93 -4.29 -12.84 12.31
N LEU A 94 -4.35 -12.60 11.00
CA LEU A 94 -4.24 -13.64 9.99
C LEU A 94 -2.90 -14.38 10.08
N ALA A 95 -1.80 -13.69 10.42
CA ALA A 95 -0.48 -14.31 10.50
C ALA A 95 -0.22 -15.04 11.83
N SER A 96 -0.71 -14.51 12.94
CA SER A 96 -0.46 -15.07 14.29
C SER A 96 -1.45 -16.14 14.73
N SER A 97 -2.65 -16.17 14.15
CA SER A 97 -3.70 -17.10 14.56
C SER A 97 -4.42 -17.64 13.32
N PRO A 98 -3.83 -18.63 12.63
CA PRO A 98 -4.40 -19.18 11.41
C PRO A 98 -5.83 -19.69 11.64
N LEU A 99 -6.10 -20.25 12.82
CA LEU A 99 -7.42 -20.80 13.19
C LEU A 99 -8.48 -19.74 13.53
N SER A 100 -8.11 -18.46 13.70
CA SER A 100 -9.02 -17.38 14.10
C SER A 100 -10.24 -17.19 13.17
N PHE A 101 -10.13 -17.64 11.92
CA PHE A 101 -11.17 -17.49 10.91
C PHE A 101 -11.80 -18.84 10.51
N GLY A 102 -11.47 -19.93 11.23
CA GLY A 102 -11.87 -21.29 10.84
C GLY A 102 -11.52 -21.58 9.38
N GLY A 103 -12.32 -22.41 8.70
CA GLY A 103 -12.12 -22.77 7.28
C GLY A 103 -12.27 -21.63 6.26
N ARG A 104 -12.40 -20.37 6.70
CA ARG A 104 -12.43 -19.18 5.84
C ARG A 104 -11.12 -18.39 5.82
N HIS A 105 -10.09 -18.85 6.54
CA HIS A 105 -8.82 -18.16 6.69
C HIS A 105 -8.23 -17.66 5.37
N ASP A 106 -8.04 -18.55 4.40
CA ASP A 106 -7.42 -18.23 3.12
C ASP A 106 -8.27 -17.24 2.29
N ALA A 107 -9.59 -17.39 2.32
CA ALA A 107 -10.51 -16.45 1.66
C ALA A 107 -10.41 -15.04 2.25
N VAL A 108 -10.30 -14.93 3.59
CA VAL A 108 -10.10 -13.64 4.27
C VAL A 108 -8.73 -13.06 3.90
N ALA A 109 -7.67 -13.88 3.83
CA ALA A 109 -6.34 -13.43 3.41
C ALA A 109 -6.33 -12.90 1.97
N TYR A 110 -6.96 -13.60 1.01
CA TYR A 110 -7.08 -13.13 -0.37
C TYR A 110 -7.92 -11.86 -0.49
N ALA A 111 -9.03 -11.75 0.24
CA ALA A 111 -9.86 -10.55 0.24
C ALA A 111 -9.12 -9.34 0.85
N ALA A 112 -8.40 -9.55 1.95
CA ALA A 112 -7.56 -8.54 2.56
C ALA A 112 -6.43 -8.11 1.61
N MET A 113 -5.82 -9.06 0.89
CA MET A 113 -4.80 -8.77 -0.12
C MET A 113 -5.35 -7.94 -1.26
N ALA A 114 -6.49 -8.33 -1.83
CA ALA A 114 -7.14 -7.60 -2.91
C ALA A 114 -7.49 -6.17 -2.50
N LEU A 115 -8.02 -5.98 -1.28
CA LEU A 115 -8.30 -4.65 -0.75
C LEU A 115 -7.02 -3.83 -0.58
N THR A 116 -5.98 -4.44 0.02
CA THR A 116 -4.68 -3.79 0.28
C THR A 116 -4.02 -3.34 -1.02
N SER A 117 -4.02 -4.19 -2.05
CA SER A 117 -3.36 -3.92 -3.32
C SER A 117 -4.15 -2.97 -4.22
N LEU A 118 -5.47 -3.15 -4.33
CA LEU A 118 -6.32 -2.24 -5.11
C LEU A 118 -6.22 -0.81 -4.59
N SER A 119 -6.33 -0.65 -3.28
CA SER A 119 -6.19 0.67 -2.66
C SER A 119 -4.76 1.21 -2.73
N ASN A 120 -3.72 0.36 -2.75
CA ASN A 120 -2.34 0.80 -2.96
C ASN A 120 -2.18 1.43 -4.34
N GLY A 121 -2.53 0.69 -5.39
CA GLY A 121 -2.39 1.14 -6.76
C GLY A 121 -3.24 2.37 -7.07
N PHE A 122 -4.46 2.41 -6.54
CA PHE A 122 -5.38 3.52 -6.75
C PHE A 122 -4.90 4.81 -6.06
N LEU A 123 -4.68 4.77 -4.74
CA LEU A 123 -4.29 5.97 -3.98
C LEU A 123 -2.93 6.50 -4.43
N ALA A 124 -1.94 5.62 -4.60
CA ALA A 124 -0.61 6.02 -5.04
C ALA A 124 -0.67 6.70 -6.42
N SER A 125 -1.41 6.14 -7.37
CA SER A 125 -1.54 6.71 -8.72
C SER A 125 -2.25 8.05 -8.70
N VAL A 126 -3.36 8.19 -7.96
CA VAL A 126 -4.08 9.46 -7.86
C VAL A 126 -3.17 10.56 -7.30
N ALA A 127 -2.43 10.29 -6.22
CA ALA A 127 -1.50 11.28 -5.68
C ALA A 127 -0.37 11.64 -6.65
N MET A 128 0.25 10.65 -7.29
CA MET A 128 1.33 10.89 -8.26
C MET A 128 0.87 11.70 -9.47
N MET A 129 -0.39 11.55 -9.90
CA MET A 129 -0.94 12.32 -11.02
C MET A 129 -1.42 13.72 -10.60
N ARG A 130 -2.00 13.88 -9.40
CA ARG A 130 -2.57 15.15 -8.96
C ARG A 130 -1.54 16.13 -8.39
N ALA A 131 -0.50 15.63 -7.72
CA ALA A 131 0.48 16.50 -7.08
C ALA A 131 1.18 17.47 -8.05
N PRO A 132 1.61 17.07 -9.28
CA PRO A 132 2.13 18.02 -10.25
C PRO A 132 1.09 18.99 -10.80
N GLY A 133 -0.19 18.66 -10.70
CA GLY A 133 -1.30 19.54 -11.08
C GLY A 133 -1.46 20.77 -10.17
N GLU A 134 -0.78 20.82 -9.02
CA GLU A 134 -0.79 21.98 -8.11
C GLU A 134 0.01 23.18 -8.66
N PHE A 135 0.82 22.97 -9.71
CA PHE A 135 1.64 24.02 -10.32
C PHE A 135 1.25 24.24 -11.78
N ASN A 136 1.31 25.48 -12.24
CA ASN A 136 1.11 25.82 -13.66
C ASN A 136 2.41 25.80 -14.46
N GLU A 137 3.53 26.19 -13.84
CA GLU A 137 4.85 26.27 -14.47
C GLU A 137 5.46 24.88 -14.68
N ALA A 138 5.86 24.57 -15.93
CA ALA A 138 6.41 23.26 -16.29
C ALA A 138 7.63 22.86 -15.44
N GLY A 139 8.53 23.79 -15.14
CA GLY A 139 9.70 23.53 -14.29
C GLY A 139 9.36 23.22 -12.83
N LEU A 140 8.24 23.72 -12.31
CA LEU A 140 7.76 23.36 -10.97
C LEU A 140 7.03 22.02 -10.98
N LYS A 141 6.27 21.72 -12.05
CA LYS A 141 5.64 20.41 -12.27
C LYS A 141 6.68 19.30 -12.26
N GLU A 142 7.77 19.43 -13.02
CA GLU A 142 8.84 18.45 -13.08
C GLU A 142 9.46 18.19 -11.70
N LYS A 143 9.82 19.28 -10.98
CA LYS A 143 10.37 19.18 -9.62
C LYS A 143 9.40 18.52 -8.65
N SER A 144 8.11 18.81 -8.76
CA SER A 144 7.09 18.20 -7.92
C SER A 144 6.99 16.70 -8.14
N SER A 145 7.06 16.25 -9.41
CA SER A 145 7.11 14.82 -9.74
C SER A 145 8.35 14.16 -9.12
N THR A 146 9.51 14.81 -9.17
CA THR A 146 10.72 14.30 -8.50
C THR A 146 10.53 14.18 -6.99
N VAL A 147 9.96 15.19 -6.33
CA VAL A 147 9.66 15.14 -4.88
C VAL A 147 8.73 13.99 -4.54
N MET A 148 7.70 13.76 -5.36
CA MET A 148 6.75 12.66 -5.17
C MET A 148 7.41 11.29 -5.33
N VAL A 149 8.31 11.12 -6.30
CA VAL A 149 9.10 9.88 -6.46
C VAL A 149 10.00 9.66 -5.25
N VAL A 150 10.67 10.70 -4.73
CA VAL A 150 11.47 10.60 -3.50
C VAL A 150 10.61 10.16 -2.32
N ALA A 151 9.41 10.75 -2.16
CA ALA A 151 8.48 10.37 -1.09
C ALA A 151 8.00 8.91 -1.22
N MET A 152 7.71 8.44 -2.44
CA MET A 152 7.40 7.03 -2.70
C MET A 152 8.56 6.12 -2.31
N THR A 153 9.77 6.41 -2.77
CA THR A 153 10.95 5.60 -2.45
C THR A 153 11.24 5.59 -0.96
N ALA A 154 11.08 6.73 -0.28
CA ALA A 154 11.16 6.80 1.17
C ALA A 154 10.09 5.95 1.85
N GLY A 155 8.87 5.89 1.28
CA GLY A 155 7.78 5.04 1.76
C GLY A 155 8.13 3.56 1.63
N LEU A 156 8.68 3.17 0.48
CA LEU A 156 9.17 1.81 0.26
C LEU A 156 10.25 1.44 1.30
N ALA A 157 11.25 2.31 1.48
CA ALA A 157 12.31 2.08 2.46
C ALA A 157 11.75 1.97 3.90
N SER A 158 10.83 2.87 4.27
CA SER A 158 10.19 2.87 5.59
C SER A 158 9.40 1.58 5.82
N GLY A 159 8.63 1.14 4.83
CA GLY A 159 7.85 -0.10 4.93
C GLY A 159 8.73 -1.34 5.08
N SER A 160 9.84 -1.42 4.36
CA SER A 160 10.83 -2.49 4.53
C SER A 160 11.41 -2.54 5.94
N VAL A 161 11.69 -1.37 6.54
CA VAL A 161 12.16 -1.28 7.93
C VAL A 161 11.06 -1.69 8.92
N LEU A 162 9.83 -1.22 8.71
CA LEU A 162 8.66 -1.55 9.56
C LEU A 162 8.28 -3.03 9.51
N ALA A 163 8.53 -3.71 8.39
CA ALA A 163 8.26 -5.14 8.25
C ALA A 163 9.03 -5.98 9.28
N VAL A 164 10.23 -5.56 9.71
CA VAL A 164 11.06 -6.31 10.66
C VAL A 164 10.40 -6.44 12.04
N PRO A 165 10.07 -5.35 12.77
CA PRO A 165 9.40 -5.47 14.07
C PRO A 165 8.00 -6.07 13.95
N LEU A 166 7.24 -5.74 12.89
CA LEU A 166 5.91 -6.32 12.67
C LEU A 166 5.96 -7.84 12.51
N SER A 167 6.96 -8.34 11.80
CA SER A 167 7.22 -9.78 11.71
C SER A 167 7.66 -10.34 13.06
N GLY A 168 8.40 -9.58 13.88
CA GLY A 168 8.76 -9.99 15.24
C GLY A 168 7.57 -10.25 16.17
N TYR A 169 6.48 -9.49 16.05
CA TYR A 169 5.26 -9.69 16.84
C TYR A 169 4.46 -10.95 16.45
N VAL A 170 4.68 -11.47 15.25
CA VAL A 170 4.09 -12.72 14.76
C VAL A 170 5.07 -13.85 15.09
N HIS A 171 5.07 -14.30 16.35
CA HIS A 171 5.83 -15.48 16.76
C HIS A 171 5.21 -16.77 16.18
N PRO A 172 6.03 -17.78 15.83
CA PRO A 172 5.55 -19.11 15.43
C PRO A 172 4.81 -19.83 16.56
#